data_AF-A0A2E6U1R5-F1
#
_entry.id   AF-A0A2E6U1R5-F1
#
_cell.length_a   1.000
_cell.length_b   1.000
_cell.length_c   1.000
_cell.angle_alpha   90.00
_cell.angle_beta   90.00
_cell.angle_gamma   90.00
#
_symmetry.space_group_name_H-M   'P 1'
#
loop_
_entity.id
_entity.type
_entity.pdbx_description
1 polymer ?
#
loop_
_entity_poly.entity_id
_entity_poly.type
_entity_poly.pdbx_seq_one_letter_code
_entity_poly.pdbx_strand_id
1 'polypeptide(L)' 'MYFRLKFYRIVARNLRLPGGEIDLVAKRGNLLIFVEVKYRPHRAAALAPSWP' A
#
# COMPACT_ATOMS: atom_id res chain seq x y z
N MET A 1 6.10 -6.93 9.15
CA MET A 1 7.31 -6.70 8.32
C MET A 1 7.21 -7.52 7.02
N TYR A 2 6.60 -7.00 5.93
CA TYR A 2 6.19 -7.80 4.75
C TYR A 2 7.00 -7.57 3.45
N PHE A 3 7.78 -6.48 3.34
CA PHE A 3 8.40 -6.09 2.06
C PHE A 3 9.91 -6.35 1.92
N ARG A 4 10.59 -6.95 2.92
CA ARG A 4 12.06 -6.98 2.94
C ARG A 4 12.73 -7.92 1.91
N LEU A 5 12.03 -8.88 1.31
CA LEU A 5 12.64 -9.94 0.47
C LEU A 5 12.17 -9.95 -1.01
N LYS A 6 11.48 -8.91 -1.50
CA LYS A 6 10.91 -8.90 -2.86
C LYS A 6 11.47 -7.82 -3.80
N PHE A 7 12.69 -7.34 -3.56
CA PHE A 7 13.35 -6.28 -4.36
C PHE A 7 12.53 -4.97 -4.45
N TYR A 8 11.67 -4.70 -3.46
CA TYR A 8 10.99 -3.41 -3.35
C TYR A 8 11.86 -2.44 -2.58
N ARG A 9 12.23 -1.32 -3.21
CA ARG A 9 12.82 -0.17 -2.55
C ARG A 9 11.69 0.73 -2.07
N ILE A 10 11.64 1.01 -0.77
CA ILE A 10 10.71 2.01 -0.22
C ILE A 10 11.22 3.38 -0.65
N VAL A 11 10.36 4.15 -1.32
CA VAL A 11 10.67 5.49 -1.84
C VAL A 11 10.15 6.57 -0.89
N ALA A 12 8.96 6.36 -0.30
CA ALA A 12 8.37 7.27 0.67
C ALA A 12 7.48 6.50 1.67
N ARG A 13 7.28 7.08 2.85
CA ARG A 13 6.33 6.63 3.88
C ARG A 13 5.54 7.84 4.37
N ASN A 14 4.25 7.67 4.66
CA ASN A 14 3.35 8.71 5.15
C ASN A 14 3.45 10.01 4.33
N LEU A 15 3.44 9.87 3.00
CA LEU A 15 3.59 10.99 2.09
C LEU A 15 2.30 11.82 2.09
N ARG A 16 2.40 13.08 2.49
CA ARG A 16 1.28 14.04 2.44
C ARG A 16 1.36 14.86 1.16
N LEU A 17 0.29 14.85 0.38
CA LEU A 17 0.13 15.61 -0.85
C LEU A 17 -1.06 16.57 -0.68
N PRO A 18 -1.13 17.67 -1.45
CA PRO A 18 -2.25 18.61 -1.38
C PRO A 18 -3.64 17.96 -1.59
N GLY A 19 -3.70 16.82 -2.28
CA GLY A 19 -4.95 16.09 -2.56
C GLY A 19 -5.17 14.83 -1.71
N GLY A 20 -4.32 14.52 -0.74
CA GLY A 20 -4.47 13.32 0.09
C GLY A 20 -3.18 12.79 0.68
N GLU A 21 -3.28 11.67 1.40
CA GLU A 21 -2.14 11.00 2.02
C GLU A 21 -1.89 9.64 1.36
N ILE A 22 -0.64 9.22 1.28
CA ILE A 22 -0.23 7.90 0.80
C ILE A 22 0.65 7.27 1.87
N ASP A 23 0.22 6.14 2.44
CA ASP A 23 0.93 5.49 3.55
C ASP A 23 2.32 4.99 3.13
N LEU A 24 2.45 4.39 1.94
CA LEU A 24 3.72 3.85 1.48
C LEU A 24 3.85 3.90 -0.04
N VAL A 25 5.02 4.32 -0.51
CA VAL A 25 5.42 4.24 -1.92
C VAL A 25 6.61 3.30 -2.04
N ALA A 26 6.51 2.33 -2.93
CA ALA A 26 7.57 1.37 -3.21
C ALA A 26 7.86 1.28 -4.72
N LYS A 27 9.11 0.97 -5.06
CA LYS A 27 9.57 0.82 -6.45
C LYS A 27 10.28 -0.52 -6.64
N ARG A 28 10.03 -1.18 -7.77
CA ARG A 28 10.77 -2.37 -8.23
C ARG A 28 11.04 -2.25 -9.72
N GLY A 29 12.30 -2.02 -10.09
CA GLY A 29 12.65 -1.69 -11.49
C GLY A 29 11.87 -0.46 -11.95
N ASN A 30 11.11 -0.59 -13.04
CA ASN A 30 10.27 0.48 -13.58
C ASN A 30 8.83 0.48 -13.02
N LEU A 31 8.50 -0.44 -12.12
CA LEU A 31 7.19 -0.51 -11.48
C LEU A 31 7.15 0.37 -10.22
N LEU A 32 6.21 1.31 -10.17
CA LEU A 32 5.89 2.14 -9.01
C LEU A 32 4.60 1.63 -8.36
N ILE A 33 4.62 1.47 -7.04
CA ILE A 33 3.53 0.87 -6.26
C ILE A 33 3.15 1.84 -5.14
N PHE A 34 1.86 2.16 -5.07
CA PHE A 34 1.25 2.92 -3.99
C PHE A 34 0.48 1.94 -3.10
N VAL A 35 0.72 1.99 -1.79
CA VAL A 35 0.12 1.08 -0.82
C VAL A 35 -0.58 1.91 0.24
N GLU A 36 -1.88 1.66 0.39
CA GLU A 36 -2.71 2.16 1.50
C GLU A 36 -2.84 1.05 2.54
N VAL A 37 -2.50 1.33 3.80
CA VAL A 37 -2.52 0.37 4.90
C VAL A 37 -3.81 0.50 5.68
N LYS A 38 -4.76 -0.42 5.45
CA LYS A 38 -5.98 -0.51 6.26
C LYS A 38 -5.78 -1.48 7.42
N TYR A 39 -5.74 -0.95 8.65
CA TYR A 39 -5.78 -1.79 9.84
C TYR A 39 -7.17 -2.41 10.01
N ARG A 40 -7.23 -3.74 10.18
CA ARG A 40 -8.46 -4.49 10.44
C ARG A 40 -8.23 -5.33 11.72
N PRO A 41 -8.85 -4.97 12.86
CA PRO A 41 -8.62 -5.66 14.14
C PRO A 41 -9.27 -7.05 14.21
N HIS A 42 -10.24 -7.36 13.35
CA HIS A 42 -10.88 -8.66 13.24
C HIS A 42 -10.94 -9.09 11.78
N ARG A 43 -10.61 -10.36 11.48
CA ARG A 43 -10.57 -10.94 10.13
C ARG A 43 -11.99 -11.25 9.60
N ALA A 44 -12.95 -10.37 9.83
CA ALA A 44 -14.29 -10.50 9.26
C ALA A 44 -14.20 -10.12 7.78
N ALA A 45 -14.08 -11.17 6.97
CA ALA A 45 -14.36 -11.27 5.54
C ALA A 45 -14.31 -9.94 4.76
N ALA A 46 -13.19 -9.73 4.04
CA ALA A 46 -13.25 -8.94 2.82
C ALA A 46 -14.06 -9.73 1.80
N LEU A 47 -15.39 -9.69 1.93
CA LEU A 47 -16.31 -10.21 0.94
C LEU A 47 -16.13 -9.43 -0.36
N ALA A 48 -16.18 -10.19 -1.45
CA ALA A 48 -15.94 -9.89 -2.86
C ALA A 48 -16.11 -8.41 -3.30
N PRO A 49 -15.34 -7.96 -4.31
CA PRO A 49 -15.62 -6.69 -4.94
C PRO A 49 -17.01 -6.75 -5.58
N SER A 50 -17.97 -6.05 -4.99
CA SER A 50 -19.23 -5.67 -5.63
C SER A 50 -18.96 -4.49 -6.55
N TRP A 51 -18.23 -4.74 -7.63
CA TRP A 51 -18.21 -3.82 -8.75
C TRP A 51 -19.37 -4.22 -9.68
N PRO A 52 -20.20 -3.28 -10.17
CA PRO A 52 -21.25 -3.58 -11.14
C PRO A 52 -20.68 -4.10 -12.47
#